data_AF-A0A380KPW8-F1
#
_entry.id   AF-A0A380KPW8-F1
#
_cell.length_a   1.000
_cell.length_b   1.000
_cell.length_c   1.000
_cell.angle_alpha   90.00
_cell.angle_beta   90.00
_cell.angle_gamma   90.00
#
_symmetry.space_group_name_H-M   'P 1'
#
loop_
_entity.id
_entity.type
_entity.pdbx_description
1 polymer ?
#
loop_
_entity_poly.entity_id
_entity_poly.type
_entity_poly.pdbx_seq_one_letter_code
_entity_poly.pdbx_strand_id
1 'polypeptide(L)'
;MIFVSFLDFEKITQIIGIFTPIVIIMVLIIAGHSLIGHSFDFEQLNTVAKTLPTNMPNIWVSVLNYFAICVMTGVSMAFVLGGSIIRIGVAEKGGTLGGAMVGLIIAITSLVLFVNVGKIASADIPMLVLANEIHPWFAFAYSLVVFGLIFNTAFSLYYALAKRFSENKSESQFKRDMIIFVVSGYALSFLGFKQLVSVMYPILGYIGLIMLVVLLQAWIREKGNVQDEKHLRRRMISLISKKYDDDKKFTKKDKIEYQQLGEESVVETKEIKKDIHDHVEQVFDSENDD
;
A
#
# COMPACT_ATOMS: atom_id res chain seq x y z
N MET A 1 -4.88 15.59 -12.64
CA MET A 1 -5.66 14.35 -12.48
C MET A 1 -6.48 14.02 -13.71
N ILE A 2 -7.40 14.89 -14.15
CA ILE A 2 -8.29 14.63 -15.29
C ILE A 2 -7.54 14.25 -16.57
N PHE A 3 -6.48 14.97 -16.93
CA PHE A 3 -5.66 14.63 -18.09
C PHE A 3 -4.98 13.25 -17.96
N VAL A 4 -4.47 12.96 -16.76
CA VAL A 4 -3.75 11.71 -16.45
C VAL A 4 -4.70 10.51 -16.42
N SER A 5 -5.98 10.69 -16.07
CA SER A 5 -6.99 9.61 -16.11
C SER A 5 -7.35 9.14 -17.51
N PHE A 6 -6.93 9.87 -18.54
CA PHE A 6 -7.15 9.50 -19.93
C PHE A 6 -5.91 8.88 -20.59
N LEU A 7 -4.83 8.70 -19.82
CA LEU A 7 -3.59 8.03 -20.23
C LEU A 7 -3.53 6.62 -19.61
N ASP A 8 -2.61 5.78 -20.10
CA ASP A 8 -2.41 4.40 -19.60
C ASP A 8 -2.15 4.37 -18.09
N PHE A 9 -3.18 3.98 -17.33
CA PHE A 9 -3.20 3.92 -15.87
C PHE A 9 -2.05 3.08 -15.30
N GLU A 10 -1.77 1.93 -15.91
CA GLU A 10 -0.75 0.98 -15.46
C GLU A 10 0.67 1.54 -15.61
N LYS A 11 0.96 2.22 -16.73
CA LYS A 11 2.27 2.84 -16.96
C LYS A 11 2.52 4.01 -16.01
N ILE A 12 1.49 4.82 -15.75
CA ILE A 12 1.62 5.98 -14.87
C ILE A 12 1.80 5.54 -13.42
N THR A 13 0.99 4.60 -12.94
CA THR A 13 1.09 4.11 -11.54
C THR A 13 2.39 3.37 -11.28
N GLN A 14 2.94 2.63 -12.26
CA GLN A 14 4.26 2.02 -12.16
C GLN A 14 5.39 3.04 -12.05
N ILE A 15 5.39 4.09 -12.89
CA ILE A 15 6.43 5.14 -12.86
C ILE A 15 6.43 5.89 -11.51
N ILE A 16 5.25 6.08 -10.91
CA ILE A 16 5.09 6.79 -9.64
C ILE A 16 5.57 5.95 -8.44
N GLY A 17 5.73 4.63 -8.59
CA GLY A 17 6.30 3.76 -7.57
C GLY A 17 7.73 4.12 -7.15
N ILE A 18 8.47 4.84 -7.99
CA ILE A 18 9.85 5.30 -7.70
C ILE A 18 9.91 6.34 -6.58
N PHE A 19 8.82 7.06 -6.30
CA PHE A 19 8.81 8.09 -5.26
C PHE A 19 8.90 7.50 -3.85
N THR A 20 8.43 6.27 -3.64
CA THR A 20 8.49 5.61 -2.33
C THR A 20 9.92 5.39 -1.84
N PRO A 21 10.84 4.73 -2.58
CA PRO A 21 12.23 4.60 -2.11
C PRO A 21 12.93 5.96 -1.97
N ILE A 22 12.63 6.93 -2.84
CA ILE A 22 13.18 8.28 -2.73
C ILE A 22 12.75 8.95 -1.42
N VAL A 23 11.46 8.92 -1.07
CA VAL A 23 10.97 9.55 0.16
C VAL A 23 11.61 8.91 1.40
N ILE A 24 11.86 7.60 1.37
CA ILE A 24 12.53 6.88 2.46
C ILE A 24 13.93 7.45 2.68
N ILE A 25 14.73 7.58 1.62
CA ILE A 25 16.09 8.14 1.69
C ILE A 25 16.04 9.58 2.23
N MET A 26 15.11 10.39 1.74
CA MET A 26 14.96 11.77 2.21
C MET A 26 14.59 11.85 3.69
N VAL A 27 13.68 10.99 4.17
CA VAL A 27 13.33 10.91 5.59
C VAL A 27 14.53 10.51 6.44
N LEU A 28 15.37 9.58 5.98
CA LEU A 28 16.60 9.20 6.67
C LEU A 28 17.61 10.36 6.75
N ILE A 29 17.73 11.17 5.70
CA ILE A 29 18.57 12.38 5.70
C ILE A 29 18.04 13.39 6.73
N ILE A 30 16.71 13.64 6.73
CA ILE A 30 16.07 14.52 7.71
C ILE A 30 16.29 14.01 9.13
N ALA A 31 16.19 12.69 9.34
CA ALA A 31 16.44 12.07 10.64
C ALA A 31 17.88 12.24 11.09
N GLY A 32 18.85 11.99 10.21
CA GLY A 32 20.27 12.21 10.49
C GLY A 32 20.57 13.64 10.90
N HIS A 33 20.06 14.62 10.13
CA HIS A 33 20.24 16.04 10.45
C HIS A 33 19.55 16.44 11.77
N SER A 34 18.38 15.88 12.05
CA SER A 34 17.60 16.20 13.26
C SER A 34 18.14 15.57 14.53
N LEU A 35 18.80 14.40 14.45
CA LEU A 35 19.21 13.61 15.61
C LEU A 35 20.71 13.74 15.94
N ILE A 36 21.56 13.98 14.95
CA ILE A 36 23.01 14.02 15.14
C ILE A 36 23.41 15.42 15.63
N GLY A 37 24.25 15.48 16.68
CA GLY A 37 24.86 16.72 17.15
C GLY A 37 23.98 17.63 18.01
N HIS A 38 22.78 17.19 18.38
CA HIS A 38 21.85 17.96 19.22
C HIS A 38 21.65 17.30 20.60
N SER A 39 21.65 18.10 21.66
CA SER A 39 21.25 17.66 23.00
C SER A 39 19.76 17.91 23.20
N PHE A 40 19.02 16.89 23.63
CA PHE A 40 17.57 16.96 23.80
C PHE A 40 17.19 16.98 25.29
N ASP A 41 16.42 17.99 25.68
CA ASP A 41 15.71 17.98 26.96
C ASP A 41 14.37 17.27 26.79
N PHE A 42 14.34 15.98 27.10
CA PHE A 42 13.16 15.14 26.96
C PHE A 42 12.00 15.59 27.87
N GLU A 43 12.27 16.25 29.00
CA GLU A 43 11.24 16.70 29.93
C GLU A 43 10.51 17.92 29.37
N GLN A 44 11.27 18.88 28.82
CA GLN A 44 10.71 20.03 28.13
C GLN A 44 9.94 19.61 26.87
N LEU A 45 10.50 18.71 26.06
CA LEU A 45 9.85 18.19 24.85
C LEU A 45 8.54 17.46 25.16
N ASN A 46 8.52 16.64 26.21
CA ASN A 46 7.30 15.94 26.65
C ASN A 46 6.22 16.92 27.12
N THR A 47 6.62 18.00 27.81
CA THR A 47 5.70 19.05 28.25
C THR A 47 5.05 19.74 27.04
N VAL A 48 5.84 20.10 26.03
CA VAL A 48 5.32 20.72 24.79
C VAL A 48 4.47 19.72 23.98
N ALA A 49 4.86 18.45 23.91
CA ALA A 49 4.09 17.45 23.18
C ALA A 49 2.69 17.23 23.77
N LYS A 50 2.54 17.33 25.10
CA LYS A 50 1.26 17.17 25.80
C LYS A 50 0.30 18.36 25.64
N THR A 51 0.78 19.53 25.23
CA THR A 51 -0.10 20.69 24.96
C THR A 51 -0.73 20.63 23.57
N LEU A 52 -0.27 19.73 22.70
CA LEU A 52 -0.82 19.56 21.36
C LEU A 52 -2.23 18.95 21.41
N PRO A 53 -3.16 19.44 20.58
CA PRO A 53 -4.50 18.87 20.50
C PRO A 53 -4.43 17.43 19.99
N THR A 54 -5.06 16.51 20.71
CA THR A 54 -5.25 15.13 20.26
C THR A 54 -6.63 14.97 19.62
N ASN A 55 -6.68 14.34 18.46
CA ASN A 55 -7.92 14.00 17.77
C ASN A 55 -8.50 12.66 18.25
N MET A 56 -7.81 11.99 19.18
CA MET A 56 -8.11 10.64 19.64
C MET A 56 -8.08 10.56 21.17
N PRO A 57 -8.95 9.74 21.79
CA PRO A 57 -9.09 9.67 23.24
C PRO A 57 -7.90 8.99 23.94
N ASN A 58 -7.19 8.08 23.25
CA ASN A 58 -6.04 7.36 23.80
C ASN A 58 -5.09 6.96 22.66
N ILE A 59 -3.79 6.87 22.97
CA ILE A 59 -2.70 6.43 22.07
C ILE A 59 -3.04 5.09 21.40
N TRP A 60 -3.59 4.13 22.14
CA TRP A 60 -3.98 2.83 21.56
C TRP A 60 -5.05 2.95 20.47
N VAL A 61 -6.02 3.84 20.68
CA VAL A 61 -7.05 4.13 19.69
C VAL A 61 -6.42 4.85 18.50
N SER A 62 -5.48 5.78 18.71
CA SER A 62 -4.74 6.44 17.62
C SER A 62 -3.94 5.45 16.77
N VAL A 63 -3.24 4.51 17.39
CA VAL A 63 -2.45 3.48 16.68
C VAL A 63 -3.36 2.59 15.84
N LEU A 64 -4.44 2.08 16.43
CA LEU A 64 -5.42 1.26 15.72
C LEU A 64 -6.14 2.04 14.61
N ASN A 65 -6.50 3.29 14.86
CA ASN A 65 -7.14 4.17 13.88
C ASN A 65 -6.21 4.45 12.69
N TYR A 66 -4.95 4.80 12.94
CA TYR A 66 -3.96 5.02 11.88
C TYR A 66 -3.73 3.75 11.05
N PHE A 67 -3.55 2.60 11.72
CA PHE A 67 -3.42 1.31 11.03
C PHE A 67 -4.66 0.99 10.17
N ALA A 68 -5.86 1.23 10.70
CA ALA A 68 -7.12 1.03 10.00
C ALA A 68 -7.28 1.92 8.75
N ILE A 69 -6.88 3.19 8.82
CA ILE A 69 -6.85 4.09 7.66
C ILE A 69 -5.91 3.54 6.59
N CYS A 70 -4.69 3.16 6.98
CA CYS A 70 -3.70 2.60 6.06
C CYS A 70 -4.24 1.36 5.35
N VAL A 71 -4.82 0.41 6.10
CA VAL A 71 -5.41 -0.81 5.52
C VAL A 71 -6.60 -0.47 4.63
N MET A 72 -7.50 0.41 5.05
CA MET A 72 -8.65 0.80 4.23
C MET A 72 -8.22 1.36 2.87
N THR A 73 -7.22 2.24 2.86
CA THR A 73 -6.76 2.85 1.60
C THR A 73 -6.05 1.85 0.69
N GLY A 74 -5.43 0.80 1.26
CA GLY A 74 -4.72 -0.23 0.50
C GLY A 74 -5.54 -1.46 0.13
N VAL A 75 -6.72 -1.67 0.74
CA VAL A 75 -7.44 -2.95 0.68
C VAL A 75 -7.83 -3.35 -0.74
N SER A 76 -8.24 -2.39 -1.58
CA SER A 76 -8.66 -2.66 -2.96
C SER A 76 -7.49 -3.21 -3.78
N MET A 77 -6.33 -2.57 -3.68
CA MET A 77 -5.13 -3.01 -4.38
C MET A 77 -4.59 -4.32 -3.78
N ALA A 78 -4.70 -4.51 -2.47
CA ALA A 78 -4.34 -5.76 -1.81
C ALA A 78 -5.17 -6.94 -2.34
N PHE A 79 -6.46 -6.74 -2.63
CA PHE A 79 -7.29 -7.77 -3.26
C PHE A 79 -6.92 -8.02 -4.73
N VAL A 80 -6.70 -6.96 -5.51
CA VAL A 80 -6.31 -7.08 -6.93
C VAL A 80 -4.97 -7.82 -7.06
N LEU A 81 -3.95 -7.39 -6.31
CA LEU A 81 -2.63 -8.02 -6.31
C LEU A 81 -2.67 -9.41 -5.65
N GLY A 82 -3.45 -9.56 -4.58
CA GLY A 82 -3.62 -10.84 -3.88
C GLY A 82 -4.19 -11.92 -4.80
N GLY A 83 -5.14 -11.55 -5.67
CA GLY A 83 -5.71 -12.45 -6.68
C GLY A 83 -4.69 -12.90 -7.73
N SER A 84 -3.75 -12.03 -8.12
CA SER A 84 -2.74 -12.34 -9.14
C SER A 84 -1.49 -13.05 -8.60
N ILE A 85 -1.32 -13.20 -7.28
CA ILE A 85 -0.13 -13.85 -6.72
C ILE A 85 -0.31 -15.38 -6.66
N ILE A 86 0.54 -16.07 -7.40
CA ILE A 86 0.53 -17.54 -7.50
C ILE A 86 1.20 -18.18 -6.27
N ARG A 87 2.33 -17.62 -5.82
CA ARG A 87 3.07 -18.11 -4.64
C ARG A 87 2.68 -17.35 -3.37
N ILE A 88 1.68 -17.87 -2.65
CA ILE A 88 1.21 -17.32 -1.37
C ILE A 88 2.35 -17.09 -0.35
N GLY A 89 3.33 -17.99 -0.28
CA GLY A 89 4.48 -17.83 0.63
C GLY A 89 5.42 -16.66 0.30
N VAL A 90 5.47 -16.22 -0.96
CA VAL A 90 6.20 -15.01 -1.36
C VAL A 90 5.40 -13.77 -0.98
N ALA A 91 4.07 -13.80 -1.16
CA ALA A 91 3.17 -12.73 -0.70
C ALA A 91 3.30 -12.48 0.81
N GLU A 92 3.32 -13.54 1.62
CA GLU A 92 3.48 -13.45 3.08
C GLU A 92 4.80 -12.75 3.46
N LYS A 93 5.92 -13.16 2.85
CA LYS A 93 7.25 -12.57 3.13
C LYS A 93 7.35 -11.14 2.61
N GLY A 94 6.79 -10.85 1.45
CA GLY A 94 6.73 -9.49 0.88
C GLY A 94 5.91 -8.55 1.78
N GLY A 95 4.77 -9.03 2.27
CA GLY A 95 3.92 -8.29 3.20
C GLY A 95 4.60 -8.02 4.54
N THR A 96 5.27 -9.01 5.13
CA THR A 96 5.98 -8.83 6.41
C THR A 96 7.17 -7.89 6.27
N LEU A 97 7.98 -8.02 5.22
CA LEU A 97 9.11 -7.14 4.97
C LEU A 97 8.65 -5.69 4.70
N GLY A 98 7.62 -5.52 3.87
CA GLY A 98 7.03 -4.20 3.58
C GLY A 98 6.45 -3.54 4.84
N GLY A 99 5.71 -4.30 5.65
CA GLY A 99 5.18 -3.83 6.93
C GLY A 99 6.26 -3.44 7.92
N ALA A 100 7.33 -4.24 8.05
CA ALA A 100 8.47 -3.94 8.91
C ALA A 100 9.19 -2.65 8.48
N MET A 101 9.41 -2.47 7.18
CA MET A 101 10.04 -1.26 6.62
C MET A 101 9.20 -0.02 6.91
N VAL A 102 7.89 -0.07 6.64
CA VAL A 102 6.97 1.05 6.93
C VAL A 102 6.93 1.36 8.42
N GLY A 103 6.88 0.33 9.28
CA GLY A 103 6.93 0.48 10.74
C GLY A 103 8.20 1.18 11.21
N LEU A 104 9.36 0.81 10.66
CA LEU A 104 10.65 1.45 10.97
C LEU A 104 10.65 2.93 10.58
N ILE A 105 10.17 3.25 9.38
CA ILE A 105 10.10 4.65 8.89
C ILE A 105 9.16 5.48 9.76
N ILE A 106 8.01 4.95 10.16
CA ILE A 106 7.07 5.62 11.05
C ILE A 106 7.71 5.87 12.42
N ALA A 107 8.43 4.89 12.96
CA ALA A 107 9.13 5.04 14.24
C ALA A 107 10.19 6.15 14.17
N ILE A 108 11.04 6.15 13.14
CA ILE A 108 12.05 7.18 12.91
C ILE A 108 11.38 8.56 12.75
N THR A 109 10.34 8.65 11.92
CA THR A 109 9.61 9.90 11.69
C THR A 109 8.98 10.42 12.97
N SER A 110 8.36 9.54 13.78
CA SER A 110 7.76 9.92 15.06
C SER A 110 8.80 10.49 16.03
N LEU A 111 9.99 9.88 16.08
CA LEU A 111 11.11 10.39 16.89
C LEU A 111 11.56 11.76 16.40
N VAL A 112 11.76 11.93 15.09
CA VAL A 112 12.15 13.20 14.45
C VAL A 112 11.15 14.31 14.72
N LEU A 113 9.86 14.02 14.63
CA LEU A 113 8.79 14.96 14.94
C LEU A 113 8.76 15.32 16.43
N PHE A 114 8.97 14.35 17.30
CA PHE A 114 8.99 14.56 18.75
C PHE A 114 10.14 15.47 19.19
N VAL A 115 11.37 15.22 18.71
CA VAL A 115 12.52 16.04 19.10
C VAL A 115 12.47 17.46 18.53
N ASN A 116 11.71 17.68 17.46
CA ASN A 116 11.52 19.01 16.85
C ASN A 116 10.16 19.65 17.19
N VAL A 117 9.38 19.07 18.11
CA VAL A 117 7.98 19.43 18.35
C VAL A 117 7.77 20.93 18.58
N GLY A 118 8.70 21.60 19.27
CA GLY A 118 8.61 23.04 19.57
C GLY A 118 8.61 23.94 18.33
N LYS A 119 9.24 23.50 17.23
CA LYS A 119 9.33 24.29 15.98
C LYS A 119 8.20 23.97 14.99
N ILE A 120 7.74 22.73 15.00
CA ILE A 120 6.88 22.19 13.93
C ILE A 120 5.41 22.01 14.35
N ALA A 121 5.08 22.24 15.62
CA ALA A 121 3.74 22.12 16.19
C ALA A 121 2.65 22.86 15.40
N SER A 122 2.96 24.04 14.86
CA SER A 122 2.03 24.88 14.11
C SER A 122 2.07 24.64 12.60
N ALA A 123 3.00 23.82 12.09
CA ALA A 123 3.13 23.55 10.67
C ALA A 123 2.03 22.60 10.18
N ASP A 124 1.54 22.80 8.95
CA ASP A 124 0.61 21.86 8.31
C ASP A 124 1.33 20.59 7.83
N ILE A 125 2.58 20.74 7.36
CA ILE A 125 3.44 19.64 6.92
C ILE A 125 4.77 19.72 7.69
N PRO A 126 4.82 19.21 8.93
CA PRO A 126 6.00 19.29 9.80
C PRO A 126 7.32 18.83 9.15
N MET A 127 7.29 17.70 8.43
CA MET A 127 8.49 17.15 7.78
C MET A 127 9.04 18.05 6.67
N LEU A 128 8.18 18.82 5.98
CA LEU A 128 8.63 19.76 4.95
C LEU A 128 9.36 20.96 5.57
N VAL A 129 8.93 21.40 6.76
CA VAL A 129 9.64 22.46 7.50
C VAL A 129 11.06 22.00 7.85
N LEU A 130 11.20 20.76 8.35
CA LEU A 130 12.52 20.19 8.65
C LEU A 130 13.39 20.01 7.41
N ALA A 131 12.79 19.61 6.28
CA ALA A 131 13.50 19.57 5.00
C ALA A 131 14.04 20.95 4.58
N ASN A 132 13.30 22.03 4.89
CA ASN A 132 13.71 23.40 4.57
C ASN A 132 14.81 23.94 5.48
N GLU A 133 14.93 23.43 6.71
CA GLU A 133 16.08 23.74 7.59
C GLU A 133 17.40 23.19 7.03
N ILE A 134 17.36 22.08 6.27
CA ILE A 134 18.55 21.50 5.65
C ILE A 134 18.99 22.35 4.45
N HIS A 135 18.10 22.50 3.46
CA HIS A 135 18.36 23.31 2.28
C HIS A 135 17.05 23.60 1.50
N PRO A 136 16.81 24.82 0.98
CA PRO A 136 15.61 25.14 0.20
C PRO A 136 15.40 24.23 -1.03
N TRP A 137 16.46 23.93 -1.78
CA TRP A 137 16.40 22.94 -2.89
C TRP A 137 16.02 21.53 -2.42
N PHE A 138 16.45 21.11 -1.23
CA PHE A 138 16.07 19.81 -0.68
C PHE A 138 14.59 19.79 -0.30
N ALA A 139 14.07 20.86 0.31
CA ALA A 139 12.64 21.02 0.57
C ALA A 139 11.81 21.05 -0.71
N PHE A 140 12.30 21.72 -1.75
CA PHE A 140 11.64 21.73 -3.06
C PHE A 140 11.55 20.31 -3.64
N ALA A 141 12.67 19.57 -3.67
CA ALA A 141 12.66 18.18 -4.11
C ALA A 141 11.73 17.30 -3.24
N TYR A 142 11.75 17.48 -1.92
CA TYR A 142 10.90 16.75 -0.98
C TYR A 142 9.42 17.02 -1.26
N SER A 143 9.07 18.28 -1.51
CA SER A 143 7.70 18.67 -1.85
C SER A 143 7.21 18.03 -3.14
N LEU A 144 8.06 17.90 -4.17
CA LEU A 144 7.71 17.22 -5.42
C LEU A 144 7.48 15.72 -5.21
N VAL A 145 8.31 15.07 -4.41
CA VAL A 145 8.18 13.64 -4.09
C VAL A 145 6.89 13.39 -3.30
N VAL A 146 6.64 14.17 -2.24
CA VAL A 146 5.41 14.07 -1.44
C VAL A 146 4.17 14.39 -2.28
N PHE A 147 4.24 15.40 -3.14
CA PHE A 147 3.16 15.71 -4.08
C PHE A 147 2.91 14.53 -5.03
N GLY A 148 3.96 13.91 -5.58
CA GLY A 148 3.85 12.72 -6.41
C GLY A 148 3.16 11.55 -5.70
N LEU A 149 3.49 11.30 -4.44
CA LEU A 149 2.86 10.27 -3.62
C LEU A 149 1.39 10.57 -3.32
N ILE A 150 1.07 11.80 -2.91
CA ILE A 150 -0.32 12.23 -2.67
C ILE A 150 -1.13 12.12 -3.95
N PHE A 151 -0.57 12.58 -5.07
CA PHE A 151 -1.18 12.49 -6.39
C PHE A 151 -1.49 11.04 -6.74
N ASN A 152 -0.55 10.11 -6.51
CA ASN A 152 -0.73 8.68 -6.78
C ASN A 152 -1.95 8.11 -6.06
N THR A 153 -2.00 8.32 -4.74
CA THR A 153 -3.03 7.75 -3.88
C THR A 153 -4.38 8.34 -4.22
N ALA A 154 -4.45 9.68 -4.30
CA ALA A 154 -5.69 10.36 -4.60
C ALA A 154 -6.20 10.00 -6.01
N PHE A 155 -5.31 9.92 -7.01
CA PHE A 155 -5.68 9.54 -8.37
C PHE A 155 -6.23 8.11 -8.43
N SER A 156 -5.56 7.17 -7.77
CA SER A 156 -6.00 5.77 -7.72
C SER A 156 -7.37 5.62 -7.08
N LEU A 157 -7.65 6.37 -6.00
CA LEU A 157 -8.94 6.37 -5.33
C LEU A 157 -10.05 7.02 -6.18
N TYR A 158 -9.79 8.18 -6.79
CA TYR A 158 -10.75 8.81 -7.70
C TYR A 158 -11.05 7.94 -8.91
N TYR A 159 -10.02 7.33 -9.51
CA TYR A 159 -10.17 6.42 -10.64
C TYR A 159 -11.02 5.20 -10.27
N ALA A 160 -10.70 4.53 -9.14
CA ALA A 160 -11.45 3.36 -8.68
C ALA A 160 -12.91 3.71 -8.36
N LEU A 161 -13.15 4.86 -7.73
CA LEU A 161 -14.49 5.35 -7.43
C LEU A 161 -15.28 5.67 -8.71
N ALA A 162 -14.67 6.41 -9.65
CA ALA A 162 -15.28 6.70 -10.95
C ALA A 162 -15.63 5.42 -11.71
N LYS A 163 -14.69 4.45 -11.75
CA LYS A 163 -14.89 3.16 -12.43
C LYS A 163 -16.04 2.36 -11.84
N ARG A 164 -16.19 2.37 -10.51
CA ARG A 164 -17.29 1.70 -9.80
C ARG A 164 -18.65 2.33 -10.08
N PHE A 165 -18.73 3.65 -10.21
CA PHE A 165 -19.99 4.34 -10.54
C PHE A 165 -20.35 4.27 -12.03
N SER A 166 -19.34 4.07 -12.88
CA SER A 166 -19.48 3.88 -14.32
C SER A 166 -19.56 2.41 -14.75
N GLU A 167 -19.62 1.47 -13.81
CA GLU A 167 -19.68 0.04 -14.12
C GLU A 167 -20.94 -0.22 -14.98
N ASN A 168 -20.75 -0.79 -16.18
CA ASN A 168 -21.76 -0.96 -17.25
C ASN A 168 -22.18 0.29 -18.05
N LYS A 169 -21.40 1.38 -18.04
CA LYS A 169 -21.72 2.63 -18.77
C LYS A 169 -20.64 3.00 -19.80
N SER A 170 -21.03 3.80 -20.80
CA SER A 170 -20.14 4.33 -21.86
C SER A 170 -18.94 5.10 -21.27
N GLU A 171 -17.80 5.08 -21.97
CA GLU A 171 -16.58 5.83 -21.64
C GLU A 171 -16.85 7.32 -21.32
N SER A 172 -17.85 7.93 -21.99
CA SER A 172 -18.26 9.31 -21.72
C SER A 172 -18.78 9.53 -20.30
N GLN A 173 -19.45 8.54 -19.71
CA GLN A 173 -19.98 8.62 -18.35
C GLN A 173 -18.87 8.46 -17.30
N PHE A 174 -17.90 7.59 -17.54
CA PHE A 174 -16.70 7.52 -16.71
C PHE A 174 -15.96 8.86 -16.66
N LYS A 175 -15.76 9.52 -17.81
CA LYS A 175 -15.13 10.85 -17.88
C LYS A 175 -15.89 11.89 -17.07
N ARG A 176 -17.23 11.89 -17.19
CA ARG A 176 -18.10 12.80 -16.43
C ARG A 176 -17.99 12.57 -14.92
N ASP A 177 -18.09 11.31 -14.48
CA ASP A 177 -18.08 10.97 -13.06
C ASP A 177 -16.70 11.28 -12.43
N MET A 178 -15.60 11.04 -13.17
CA MET A 178 -14.25 11.43 -12.77
C MET A 178 -14.11 12.96 -12.59
N ILE A 179 -14.66 13.76 -13.52
CA ILE A 179 -14.66 15.23 -13.38
C ILE A 179 -15.46 15.66 -12.16
N ILE A 180 -16.66 15.09 -11.96
CA ILE A 180 -17.53 15.42 -10.80
C ILE A 180 -16.80 15.14 -9.49
N PHE A 181 -16.15 13.97 -9.36
CA PHE A 181 -15.44 13.61 -8.13
C PHE A 181 -14.21 14.50 -7.90
N VAL A 182 -13.42 14.80 -8.93
CA VAL A 182 -12.25 15.70 -8.80
C VAL A 182 -12.68 17.11 -8.42
N VAL A 183 -13.74 17.65 -9.03
CA VAL A 183 -14.27 18.98 -8.70
C VAL A 183 -14.82 19.01 -7.28
N SER A 184 -15.53 17.97 -6.86
CA SER A 184 -16.04 17.85 -5.48
C SER A 184 -14.89 17.80 -4.47
N GLY A 185 -13.85 17.01 -4.76
CA GLY A 185 -12.64 16.96 -3.96
C GLY A 185 -11.94 18.31 -3.85
N TYR A 186 -11.84 19.04 -4.96
CA TYR A 186 -11.28 20.39 -4.98
C TYR A 186 -12.13 21.39 -4.20
N ALA A 187 -13.46 21.26 -4.18
CA ALA A 187 -14.32 22.10 -3.35
C ALA A 187 -14.12 21.82 -1.85
N LEU A 188 -14.04 20.54 -1.46
CA LEU A 188 -13.75 20.13 -0.08
C LEU A 188 -12.33 20.54 0.36
N SER A 189 -11.41 20.58 -0.60
CA SER A 189 -10.26 21.49 -0.71
C SER A 189 -10.13 22.63 0.29
N PHE A 190 -11.14 23.49 0.27
CA PHE A 190 -11.12 24.81 0.90
C PHE A 190 -11.42 24.78 2.40
N LEU A 191 -11.80 23.63 2.96
CA LEU A 191 -12.07 23.46 4.39
C LEU A 191 -10.79 23.49 5.26
N GLY A 192 -9.61 23.64 4.65
CA GLY A 192 -8.32 23.69 5.34
C GLY A 192 -7.79 22.30 5.67
N PHE A 193 -6.50 22.05 5.38
CA PHE A 193 -5.90 20.71 5.48
C PHE A 193 -6.02 20.12 6.90
N LYS A 194 -5.65 20.88 7.94
CA LYS A 194 -5.70 20.41 9.34
C LYS A 194 -7.11 20.04 9.78
N GLN A 195 -8.11 20.86 9.45
CA GLN A 195 -9.50 20.61 9.84
C GLN A 195 -10.08 19.40 9.09
N LEU A 196 -9.77 19.28 7.80
CA LEU A 196 -10.20 18.14 7.02
C LEU A 196 -9.59 16.84 7.56
N VAL A 197 -8.29 16.83 7.84
CA VAL A 197 -7.59 15.67 8.42
C VAL A 197 -8.11 15.34 9.82
N SER A 198 -8.31 16.35 10.68
CA SER A 198 -8.75 16.12 12.06
C SER A 198 -10.15 15.50 12.15
N VAL A 199 -11.02 15.74 11.17
CA VAL A 199 -12.38 15.15 11.11
C VAL A 199 -12.39 13.85 10.31
N MET A 200 -11.74 13.81 9.14
CA MET A 200 -11.78 12.67 8.24
C MET A 200 -10.99 11.48 8.75
N TYR A 201 -9.82 11.68 9.36
CA TYR A 201 -8.99 10.56 9.83
C TYR A 201 -9.73 9.73 10.90
N PRO A 202 -10.34 10.33 11.93
CA PRO A 202 -11.16 9.57 12.87
C PRO A 202 -12.26 8.74 12.19
N ILE A 203 -13.06 9.36 11.32
CA ILE A 203 -14.19 8.70 10.63
C ILE A 203 -13.70 7.53 9.79
N LEU A 204 -12.70 7.78 8.93
CA LEU A 204 -12.12 6.75 8.07
C LEU A 204 -11.48 5.64 8.90
N GLY A 205 -10.79 5.95 9.98
CA GLY A 205 -10.19 4.93 10.82
C GLY A 205 -11.22 4.08 11.55
N TYR A 206 -12.37 4.63 12.00
CA TYR A 206 -13.44 3.81 12.57
C TYR A 206 -14.10 2.87 11.55
N ILE A 207 -14.39 3.38 10.35
CA ILE A 207 -14.88 2.53 9.25
C ILE A 207 -13.83 1.46 8.90
N GLY A 208 -12.55 1.81 8.94
CA GLY A 208 -11.43 0.90 8.68
C GLY A 208 -11.30 -0.16 9.77
N LEU A 209 -11.61 0.17 11.02
CA LEU A 209 -11.63 -0.79 12.12
C LEU A 209 -12.75 -1.83 11.92
N ILE A 210 -13.93 -1.40 11.46
CA ILE A 210 -15.01 -2.34 11.10
C ILE A 210 -14.54 -3.27 9.98
N MET A 211 -13.90 -2.72 8.94
CA MET A 211 -13.33 -3.51 7.85
C MET A 211 -12.27 -4.51 8.37
N LEU A 212 -11.37 -4.09 9.25
CA LEU A 212 -10.36 -4.96 9.86
C LEU A 212 -11.00 -6.11 10.64
N VAL A 213 -12.07 -5.86 11.39
CA VAL A 213 -12.80 -6.91 12.10
C VAL A 213 -13.39 -7.91 11.11
N VAL A 214 -13.99 -7.46 10.02
CA VAL A 214 -14.54 -8.33 8.96
C VAL A 214 -13.44 -9.17 8.31
N LEU A 215 -12.31 -8.55 7.96
CA LEU A 215 -11.16 -9.26 7.37
C LEU A 215 -10.57 -10.29 8.34
N LEU A 216 -10.48 -9.94 9.62
CA LEU A 216 -9.95 -10.83 10.66
C LEU A 216 -10.90 -12.01 10.89
N GLN A 217 -12.21 -11.79 10.92
CA GLN A 217 -13.21 -12.86 10.99
C GLN A 217 -13.14 -13.78 9.77
N ALA A 218 -13.06 -13.21 8.57
CA ALA A 218 -12.93 -13.98 7.33
C ALA A 218 -11.63 -14.80 7.33
N TRP A 219 -10.51 -14.21 7.75
CA TRP A 219 -9.23 -14.90 7.84
C TRP A 219 -9.23 -16.03 8.86
N ILE A 220 -9.81 -15.84 10.05
CA ILE A 220 -9.90 -16.90 11.07
C ILE A 220 -10.75 -18.07 10.55
N ARG A 221 -11.88 -17.76 9.90
CA ARG A 221 -12.78 -18.78 9.33
C ARG A 221 -12.11 -19.57 8.22
N GLU A 222 -11.35 -18.90 7.36
CA GLU A 222 -10.75 -19.51 6.16
C GLU A 222 -9.28 -19.91 6.33
N LYS A 223 -8.73 -19.84 7.55
CA LYS A 223 -7.31 -20.13 7.80
C LYS A 223 -6.91 -21.54 7.35
N GLY A 224 -7.80 -22.53 7.51
CA GLY A 224 -7.58 -23.90 7.04
C GLY A 224 -7.52 -23.96 5.51
N ASN A 225 -8.54 -23.41 4.85
CA ASN A 225 -8.64 -23.37 3.39
C ASN A 225 -7.47 -22.60 2.74
N VAL A 226 -6.94 -21.54 3.38
CA VAL A 226 -5.74 -20.83 2.91
C VAL A 226 -4.49 -21.70 2.99
N GLN A 227 -4.34 -22.53 4.03
CA GLN A 227 -3.22 -23.47 4.13
C GLN A 227 -3.33 -24.59 3.10
N ASP A 228 -4.53 -25.13 2.89
CA ASP A 228 -4.80 -26.18 1.91
C ASP A 228 -4.54 -25.67 0.48
N GLU A 229 -5.07 -24.49 0.14
CA GLU A 229 -4.84 -23.82 -1.15
C GLU A 229 -3.33 -23.54 -1.37
N LYS A 230 -2.59 -23.19 -0.31
CA LYS A 230 -1.13 -22.99 -0.38
C LYS A 230 -0.38 -24.29 -0.68
N HIS A 231 -0.79 -25.41 -0.09
CA HIS A 231 -0.22 -26.72 -0.39
C HIS A 231 -0.56 -27.18 -1.80
N LEU A 232 -1.82 -27.01 -2.21
CA LEU A 232 -2.34 -27.32 -3.54
C LEU A 232 -1.58 -26.55 -4.63
N ARG A 233 -1.48 -25.22 -4.53
CA ARG A 233 -0.72 -24.39 -5.50
C ARG A 233 0.75 -24.78 -5.57
N ARG A 234 1.40 -25.02 -4.44
CA ARG A 234 2.81 -25.48 -4.40
C ARG A 234 2.98 -26.82 -5.12
N ARG A 235 2.05 -27.75 -4.93
CA ARG A 235 2.08 -29.06 -5.57
C ARG A 235 1.85 -28.95 -7.07
N MET A 236 0.87 -28.16 -7.50
CA MET A 236 0.61 -27.87 -8.91
C MET A 236 1.84 -27.27 -9.62
N ILE A 237 2.51 -26.28 -8.99
CA ILE A 237 3.76 -25.70 -9.50
C ILE A 237 4.82 -26.80 -9.64
N SER A 238 5.03 -27.61 -8.59
CA SER A 238 6.02 -28.70 -8.62
C SER A 238 5.75 -29.75 -9.71
N LEU A 239 4.49 -30.02 -10.04
CA LEU A 239 4.12 -30.97 -11.09
C LEU A 239 4.40 -30.41 -12.48
N ILE A 240 4.04 -29.15 -12.74
CA ILE A 240 4.30 -28.50 -14.04
C ILE A 240 5.79 -28.23 -14.25
N SER A 241 6.56 -27.89 -13.20
CA SER A 241 8.01 -27.71 -13.33
C SER A 241 8.73 -28.95 -13.86
N LYS A 242 8.19 -30.16 -13.67
CA LYS A 242 8.75 -31.40 -14.25
C LYS A 242 8.68 -31.44 -15.79
N LYS A 243 7.90 -30.57 -16.43
CA LYS A 243 7.79 -30.49 -17.89
C LYS A 243 8.95 -29.73 -18.54
N TYR A 244 9.64 -28.91 -17.74
CA TYR A 244 10.71 -28.01 -18.16
C TYR A 244 12.07 -28.39 -17.55
N ASP A 245 12.11 -29.44 -16.73
CA ASP A 245 13.30 -29.97 -16.07
C ASP A 245 13.78 -31.21 -16.85
N ASP A 246 14.98 -31.13 -17.45
CA ASP A 246 15.55 -32.18 -18.32
C ASP A 246 15.76 -33.52 -17.58
N ASP A 247 15.93 -33.48 -16.25
CA ASP A 247 16.18 -34.66 -15.42
C ASP A 247 14.88 -35.32 -14.92
N LYS A 248 13.71 -34.71 -15.15
CA LYS A 248 12.42 -35.20 -14.64
C LYS A 248 11.44 -35.52 -15.75
N LYS A 249 10.74 -36.65 -15.63
CA LYS A 249 9.67 -37.04 -16.57
C LYS A 249 8.30 -36.67 -16.02
N PHE A 250 7.57 -35.84 -16.77
CA PHE A 250 6.15 -35.57 -16.52
C PHE A 250 5.31 -36.77 -16.95
N THR A 251 4.72 -37.48 -15.97
CA THR A 251 3.98 -38.73 -16.22
C THR A 251 2.47 -38.49 -16.41
N LYS A 252 1.75 -39.50 -16.93
CA LYS A 252 0.27 -39.46 -17.01
C LYS A 252 -0.38 -39.33 -15.62
N LYS A 253 0.24 -39.87 -14.57
CA LYS A 253 -0.24 -39.72 -13.19
C LYS A 253 -0.11 -38.27 -12.72
N ASP A 254 1.02 -37.62 -13.00
CA ASP A 254 1.23 -36.20 -12.69
C ASP A 254 0.20 -35.31 -13.39
N LYS A 255 -0.19 -35.63 -14.63
CA LYS A 255 -1.22 -34.89 -15.37
C LYS A 255 -2.61 -35.01 -14.72
N ILE A 256 -2.97 -36.20 -14.26
CA ILE A 256 -4.26 -36.44 -13.58
C ILE A 256 -4.26 -35.73 -12.22
N GLU A 257 -3.18 -35.85 -11.45
CA GLU A 257 -3.02 -35.16 -10.16
C GLU A 257 -3.10 -33.64 -10.33
N TYR A 258 -2.44 -33.08 -11.35
CA TYR A 258 -2.54 -31.65 -11.68
C TYR A 258 -3.97 -31.23 -12.07
N GLN A 259 -4.69 -32.08 -12.80
CA GLN A 259 -6.08 -31.79 -13.18
C GLN A 259 -7.02 -31.76 -11.97
N GLN A 260 -6.89 -32.76 -11.07
CA GLN A 260 -7.65 -32.88 -9.83
C GLN A 260 -7.39 -31.71 -8.88
N LEU A 261 -6.11 -31.38 -8.65
CA LEU A 261 -5.74 -30.24 -7.80
C LEU A 261 -6.34 -28.92 -8.32
N GLY A 262 -6.40 -28.72 -9.65
CA GLY A 262 -7.05 -27.53 -10.18
C GLY A 262 -8.58 -27.49 -10.03
N GLU A 263 -9.24 -28.64 -9.89
CA GLU A 263 -10.69 -28.73 -9.62
C GLU A 263 -11.01 -28.56 -8.13
N GLU A 264 -10.05 -28.87 -7.25
CA GLU A 264 -10.15 -28.67 -5.79
C GLU A 264 -9.86 -27.23 -5.35
N SER A 265 -9.31 -26.38 -6.24
CA SER A 265 -8.99 -24.99 -5.92
C SER A 265 -10.24 -24.13 -5.72
N VAL A 266 -10.14 -23.16 -4.82
CA VAL A 266 -11.17 -22.13 -4.59
C VAL A 266 -11.24 -21.13 -5.76
N VAL A 267 -10.19 -21.05 -6.60
CA VAL A 267 -10.14 -20.21 -7.81
C VAL A 267 -10.60 -21.01 -9.01
N GLU A 268 -11.20 -20.34 -10.02
CA GLU A 268 -11.62 -21.00 -11.24
C GLU A 268 -10.50 -21.83 -11.87
N THR A 269 -10.78 -23.11 -12.11
CA THR A 269 -9.81 -24.11 -12.58
C THR A 269 -9.05 -23.70 -13.85
N LYS A 270 -9.68 -22.93 -14.74
CA LYS A 270 -9.04 -22.45 -15.98
C LYS A 270 -8.04 -21.33 -15.71
N GLU A 271 -8.38 -20.38 -14.85
CA GLU A 271 -7.52 -19.25 -14.49
C GLU A 271 -6.29 -19.74 -13.72
N ILE A 272 -6.48 -20.54 -12.67
CA ILE A 272 -5.36 -21.03 -11.85
C ILE A 272 -4.38 -21.90 -12.64
N LYS A 273 -4.88 -22.70 -13.59
CA LYS A 273 -4.03 -23.55 -14.44
C LYS A 273 -3.18 -22.70 -15.38
N LYS A 274 -3.78 -21.67 -15.98
CA LYS A 274 -3.07 -20.72 -16.85
C LYS A 274 -2.00 -19.96 -16.07
N ASP A 275 -2.38 -19.36 -14.96
CA ASP A 275 -1.46 -18.56 -14.13
C ASP A 275 -0.24 -19.38 -13.69
N ILE A 276 -0.45 -20.61 -13.20
CA ILE A 276 0.64 -21.50 -12.80
C ILE A 276 1.52 -21.91 -13.99
N HIS A 277 0.93 -22.11 -15.18
CA HIS A 277 1.70 -22.44 -16.37
C HIS A 277 2.61 -21.29 -16.78
N ASP A 278 2.04 -20.09 -16.94
CA ASP A 278 2.74 -18.87 -17.34
C ASP A 278 3.86 -18.54 -16.35
N HIS A 279 3.62 -18.73 -15.04
CA HIS A 279 4.65 -18.52 -14.00
C HIS A 279 5.82 -19.49 -14.10
N VAL A 280 5.56 -20.77 -14.38
CA VAL A 280 6.64 -21.74 -14.50
C VAL A 280 7.46 -21.48 -15.76
N GLU A 281 6.81 -21.17 -16.88
CA GLU A 281 7.48 -20.82 -18.14
C GLU A 281 8.41 -19.60 -17.95
N GLN A 282 7.91 -18.53 -17.33
CA GLN A 282 8.73 -17.33 -17.04
C GLN A 282 9.96 -17.62 -16.17
N VAL A 283 9.85 -18.51 -15.17
CA VAL A 283 10.99 -18.85 -14.30
C VAL A 283 12.07 -19.58 -15.10
N PHE A 284 11.70 -20.53 -15.95
CA PHE A 284 12.67 -21.25 -16.77
C PHE A 284 13.28 -20.40 -17.88
N ASP A 285 12.51 -19.49 -18.48
CA ASP A 285 13.05 -18.53 -19.45
C ASP A 285 14.10 -17.62 -18.79
N SER A 286 13.82 -17.12 -17.57
CA SER A 286 14.78 -16.30 -16.83
C SER A 286 16.05 -17.03 -16.38
N GLU A 287 15.98 -18.35 -16.13
CA GLU A 287 17.15 -19.16 -15.76
C GLU A 287 18.01 -19.56 -16.97
N ASN A 288 17.47 -19.47 -18.19
CA ASN A 288 18.18 -19.79 -19.43
C ASN A 288 18.79 -18.55 -20.13
N ASP A 289 18.40 -17.34 -19.73
CA ASP A 289 18.91 -16.06 -20.24
C ASP A 289 20.10 -15.49 -19.43
N ASP A 290 20.43 -16.09 -18.27
CA ASP A 290 21.62 -15.79 -17.44
C ASP A 290 22.80 -16.77 -17.72
#